data_AF-A0AAE1NAN4-F1
#
_entry.id   AF-A0AAE1NAN4-F1
#
_cell.length_a   1.000
_cell.length_b   1.000
_cell.length_c   1.000
_cell.angle_alpha   90.00
_cell.angle_beta   90.00
_cell.angle_gamma   90.00
#
_symmetry.space_group_name_H-M   'P 1'
#
loop_
_entity.id
_entity.type
_entity.pdbx_description
1 polymer ?
#
loop_
_entity_poly.entity_id
_entity_poly.type
_entity_poly.pdbx_seq_one_letter_code
_entity_poly.pdbx_strand_id
1 'polypeptide(L)'
;MHRIDIQTNTRLFQSLFHYLLDDVVLNQTRLNKIPVQAPRDIYLLLSRFLPFYNSADRMESFLKHCPAFPNAFFVGGPSDIIVTELTDQLLKLKVEPVLLHYLSQIKILQGMELRMTTSTRLKSCLYSFTCPGCPVYPTRAVRHAAWHALDLLFPVGQYPRHLISLFFRLLYPWYWPSSCWNFAISCMKAIFCSLLRLIFSSWKKVIKPKQP
;
A
#
# COMPACT_ATOMS: atom_id res chain seq x y z
N MET A 1 23.21 7.66 -1.92
CA MET A 1 23.22 7.78 -0.45
C MET A 1 22.09 6.97 0.19
N HIS A 2 20.81 7.34 0.04
CA HIS A 2 19.67 6.57 0.60
C HIS A 2 19.48 5.13 0.07
N ARG A 3 20.05 4.80 -1.11
CA ARG A 3 20.09 3.42 -1.61
C ARG A 3 20.90 2.48 -0.69
N ILE A 4 21.89 3.02 0.03
CA ILE A 4 22.69 2.26 1.00
C ILE A 4 21.79 1.88 2.17
N ASP A 5 21.03 2.83 2.74
CA ASP A 5 20.06 2.56 3.82
C ASP A 5 19.05 1.48 3.47
N ILE A 6 18.56 1.46 2.23
CA ILE A 6 17.68 0.38 1.71
C ILE A 6 18.41 -0.97 1.64
N GLN A 7 19.68 -0.98 1.23
CA GLN A 7 20.44 -2.22 1.04
C GLN A 7 20.96 -2.79 2.36
N THR A 8 21.37 -1.95 3.29
CA THR A 8 21.87 -2.30 4.62
C THR A 8 20.77 -2.38 5.67
N ASN A 9 19.54 -2.00 5.32
CA ASN A 9 18.41 -1.88 6.25
C ASN A 9 18.76 -0.99 7.46
N THR A 10 19.56 0.06 7.22
CA THR A 10 19.94 1.07 8.23
C THR A 10 19.20 2.37 7.98
N ARG A 11 19.17 3.26 8.97
CA ARG A 11 18.51 4.57 8.89
C ARG A 11 19.52 5.72 9.09
N LEU A 12 20.68 5.61 8.47
CA LEU A 12 21.77 6.57 8.68
C LEU A 12 21.42 7.96 8.13
N PHE A 13 20.61 8.01 7.07
CA PHE A 13 20.23 9.27 6.43
C PHE A 13 18.85 9.78 6.85
N GLN A 14 18.30 9.27 7.96
CA GLN A 14 17.00 9.71 8.46
C GLN A 14 17.00 11.20 8.84
N SER A 15 18.05 11.68 9.50
CA SER A 15 18.18 13.10 9.88
C SER A 15 18.21 14.02 8.66
N LEU A 16 18.99 13.64 7.63
CA LEU A 16 19.06 14.36 6.37
C LEU A 16 17.72 14.34 5.63
N PHE A 17 17.01 13.21 5.64
CA PHE A 17 15.68 13.11 5.06
C PHE A 17 14.69 14.06 5.73
N HIS A 18 14.64 14.09 7.07
CA HIS A 18 13.78 15.01 7.80
C HIS A 18 14.15 16.47 7.56
N TYR A 19 15.43 16.82 7.49
CA TYR A 19 15.87 18.16 7.14
C TYR A 19 15.39 18.56 5.73
N LEU A 20 15.54 17.69 4.73
CA LEU A 20 15.06 17.98 3.38
C LEU A 20 13.53 18.10 3.31
N LEU A 21 12.81 17.26 4.05
CA LEU A 21 11.35 17.28 4.05
C LEU A 21 10.81 18.51 4.77
N ASP A 22 11.25 18.75 6.01
CA ASP A 22 10.71 19.78 6.90
C ASP A 22 11.27 21.17 6.57
N ASP A 23 12.59 21.29 6.45
CA ASP A 23 13.23 22.60 6.32
C ASP A 23 13.36 23.09 4.87
N VAL A 24 13.28 22.19 3.89
CA VAL A 24 13.46 22.55 2.47
C VAL A 24 12.15 22.47 1.70
N VAL A 25 11.43 21.34 1.76
CA VAL A 25 10.21 21.16 0.94
C VAL A 25 8.96 21.78 1.56
N LEU A 26 8.74 21.61 2.87
CA LEU A 26 7.61 22.25 3.54
C LEU A 26 7.79 23.77 3.73
N ASN A 27 9.04 24.26 3.70
CA ASN A 27 9.34 25.69 3.78
C ASN A 27 9.64 26.30 2.39
N GLN A 28 8.58 26.75 1.70
CA GLN A 28 8.63 27.36 0.35
C GLN A 28 9.69 28.47 0.18
N THR A 29 10.01 29.19 1.26
CA THR A 29 10.98 30.31 1.27
C THR A 29 12.41 29.91 0.93
N ARG A 30 12.81 28.67 1.23
CA ARG A 30 14.14 28.14 0.88
C ARG A 30 14.14 27.51 -0.51
N LEU A 31 13.00 26.96 -0.94
CA LEU A 31 12.81 26.36 -2.25
C LEU A 31 13.03 27.36 -3.39
N ASN A 32 12.59 28.61 -3.21
CA ASN A 32 12.72 29.68 -4.21
C ASN A 32 14.17 30.15 -4.44
N LYS A 33 15.12 29.76 -3.58
CA LYS A 33 16.55 30.09 -3.74
C LYS A 33 17.33 29.06 -4.56
N ILE A 34 16.67 27.96 -4.93
CA ILE A 34 17.27 26.80 -5.57
C ILE A 34 16.91 26.83 -7.07
N PRO A 35 17.81 26.40 -7.99
CA PRO A 35 17.50 26.29 -9.42
C PRO A 35 16.26 25.43 -9.68
N VAL A 36 15.46 25.82 -10.69
CA VAL A 36 14.10 25.31 -11.00
C VAL A 36 13.99 23.78 -11.13
N GLN A 37 15.08 23.09 -11.44
CA GLN A 37 15.13 21.62 -11.59
C GLN A 37 15.30 20.87 -10.27
N ALA A 38 16.12 21.40 -9.35
CA ALA A 38 16.42 20.73 -8.09
C ALA A 38 15.22 20.50 -7.14
N PRO A 39 14.19 21.38 -7.03
CA PRO A 39 13.03 21.06 -6.19
C PRO A 39 12.25 19.86 -6.71
N ARG A 40 12.24 19.62 -8.04
CA ARG A 40 11.59 18.45 -8.63
C ARG A 40 12.35 17.18 -8.30
N ASP A 41 13.68 17.19 -8.44
CA ASP A 41 14.51 16.04 -8.13
C ASP A 41 14.46 15.69 -6.64
N ILE A 42 14.42 16.70 -5.77
CA ILE A 42 14.22 16.52 -4.33
C ILE A 42 12.83 15.93 -4.05
N TYR A 43 11.78 16.43 -4.70
CA TYR A 43 10.42 15.88 -4.55
C TYR A 43 10.35 14.41 -4.98
N LEU A 44 10.95 14.05 -6.12
CA LEU A 44 11.03 12.68 -6.60
C LEU A 44 11.89 11.78 -5.71
N LEU A 45 12.94 12.33 -5.09
CA LEU A 45 13.73 11.60 -4.11
C LEU A 45 12.89 11.34 -2.86
N LEU A 46 12.25 12.37 -2.30
CA LEU A 46 11.49 12.25 -1.07
C LEU A 46 10.29 11.31 -1.24
N SER A 47 9.59 11.35 -2.38
CA SER A 47 8.46 10.45 -2.66
C SER A 47 8.83 8.96 -2.56
N ARG A 48 10.05 8.60 -2.95
CA ARG A 48 10.58 7.22 -2.87
C ARG A 48 10.81 6.74 -1.45
N PHE A 49 11.25 7.63 -0.56
CA PHE A 49 11.66 7.28 0.81
C PHE A 49 10.64 7.67 1.89
N LEU A 50 9.58 8.40 1.51
CA LEU A 50 8.52 8.84 2.42
C LEU A 50 7.90 7.69 3.23
N PRO A 51 7.56 6.53 2.61
CA PRO A 51 7.02 5.39 3.37
C PRO A 51 8.11 4.69 4.20
N PHE A 52 9.37 4.75 3.77
CA PHE A 52 10.48 4.09 4.48
C PHE A 52 10.76 4.74 5.84
N TYR A 53 10.81 6.07 5.89
CA TYR A 53 11.05 6.82 7.14
C TYR A 53 9.80 7.04 8.00
N ASN A 54 8.69 6.35 7.72
CA ASN A 54 7.43 6.42 8.49
C ASN A 54 6.86 7.84 8.63
N SER A 55 6.93 8.63 7.55
CA SER A 55 6.47 10.02 7.52
C SER A 55 5.03 10.16 6.98
N ALA A 56 4.18 9.19 7.30
CA ALA A 56 2.79 9.08 6.84
C ALA A 56 1.98 10.36 7.11
N ASP A 57 2.11 10.91 8.31
CA ASP A 57 1.35 12.06 8.78
C ASP A 57 1.66 13.33 7.97
N ARG A 58 2.79 13.37 7.26
CA ARG A 58 3.26 14.51 6.46
C ARG A 58 2.95 14.35 4.97
N MET A 59 2.32 13.25 4.56
CA MET A 59 1.96 12.96 3.16
C MET A 59 1.03 14.04 2.60
N GLU A 60 -0.02 14.43 3.35
CA GLU A 60 -0.98 15.43 2.86
C GLU A 60 -0.33 16.80 2.67
N SER A 61 0.50 17.23 3.63
CA SER A 61 1.27 18.47 3.50
C SER A 61 2.27 18.41 2.34
N PHE A 62 2.90 17.26 2.13
CA PHE A 62 3.86 17.06 1.04
C PHE A 62 3.19 17.17 -0.35
N LEU A 63 2.00 16.59 -0.51
CA LEU A 63 1.21 16.68 -1.75
C LEU A 63 0.80 18.12 -2.09
N LYS A 64 0.49 18.94 -1.07
CA LYS A 64 0.13 20.36 -1.25
C LYS A 64 1.30 21.20 -1.77
N HIS A 65 2.54 20.82 -1.46
CA HIS A 65 3.76 21.54 -1.86
C HIS A 65 4.40 20.96 -3.13
N CYS A 66 3.62 20.28 -3.97
CA CYS A 66 4.14 19.69 -5.20
C CYS A 66 4.60 20.78 -6.20
N PRO A 67 5.84 20.72 -6.71
CA PRO A 67 6.30 21.66 -7.73
C PRO A 67 5.58 21.41 -9.06
N ALA A 68 5.45 22.44 -9.90
CA ALA A 68 4.89 22.30 -11.23
C ALA A 68 5.84 21.48 -12.13
N PHE A 69 5.32 20.38 -12.70
CA PHE A 69 6.05 19.56 -13.66
C PHE A 69 5.67 19.96 -15.10
N PRO A 70 6.65 20.08 -16.02
CA PRO A 70 6.37 20.46 -17.41
C PRO A 70 5.56 19.37 -18.13
N ASN A 71 5.68 18.12 -17.68
CA ASN A 71 4.96 16.96 -18.20
C ASN A 71 3.72 16.61 -17.36
N ALA A 72 3.14 17.56 -16.62
CA ALA A 72 2.00 17.30 -15.72
C ALA A 72 0.83 16.56 -16.39
N PHE A 73 0.58 16.82 -17.69
CA PHE A 73 -0.45 16.11 -18.45
C PHE A 73 -0.20 14.60 -18.58
N PHE A 74 1.06 14.19 -18.75
CA PHE A 74 1.45 12.80 -18.91
C PHE A 74 1.68 12.10 -17.57
N VAL A 75 2.25 12.82 -16.60
CA VAL A 75 2.66 12.26 -15.32
C VAL A 75 1.48 12.20 -14.32
N GLY A 76 0.48 13.05 -14.49
CA GLY A 76 -0.70 13.09 -13.62
C GLY A 76 -0.52 14.02 -12.42
N GLY A 77 -1.35 13.80 -11.39
CA GLY A 77 -1.36 14.60 -10.17
C GLY A 77 -0.17 14.31 -9.24
N PRO A 78 -0.04 15.05 -8.13
CA PRO A 78 1.00 14.80 -7.13
C PRO A 78 0.91 13.40 -6.53
N SER A 79 -0.31 12.86 -6.39
CA SER A 79 -0.59 11.49 -5.97
C SER A 79 -0.02 10.45 -6.95
N ASP A 80 -0.24 10.65 -8.25
CA ASP A 80 0.23 9.80 -9.32
C ASP A 80 1.76 9.74 -9.40
N ILE A 81 2.44 10.87 -9.16
CA ILE A 81 3.90 10.95 -9.12
C ILE A 81 4.45 10.08 -8.00
N ILE A 82 3.89 10.21 -6.79
CA ILE A 82 4.34 9.43 -5.63
C ILE A 82 4.11 7.95 -5.86
N VAL A 83 2.94 7.56 -6.37
CA VAL A 83 2.63 6.16 -6.65
C VAL A 83 3.53 5.59 -7.74
N THR A 84 3.85 6.37 -8.77
CA THR A 84 4.76 5.95 -9.84
C THR A 84 6.16 5.69 -9.29
N GLU A 85 6.69 6.65 -8.52
CA GLU A 85 8.02 6.52 -7.93
C GLU A 85 8.09 5.38 -6.91
N LEU A 86 7.04 5.20 -6.11
CA LEU A 86 6.94 4.08 -5.18
C LEU A 86 6.90 2.74 -5.92
N THR A 87 6.11 2.64 -6.97
CA THR A 87 6.01 1.41 -7.80
C THR A 87 7.36 1.07 -8.40
N ASP A 88 8.07 2.07 -8.93
CA ASP A 88 9.40 1.87 -9.52
C ASP A 88 10.45 1.49 -8.46
N GLN A 89 10.32 1.96 -7.21
CA GLN A 89 11.15 1.47 -6.10
C GLN A 89 10.84 0.03 -5.75
N LEU A 90 9.56 -0.32 -5.57
CA LEU A 90 9.15 -1.69 -5.23
C LEU A 90 9.69 -2.73 -6.20
N LEU A 91 9.65 -2.43 -7.51
CA LEU A 91 10.20 -3.31 -8.55
C LEU A 91 11.73 -3.47 -8.50
N LYS A 92 12.44 -2.48 -7.95
CA LYS A 92 13.91 -2.49 -7.83
C LYS A 92 14.39 -3.09 -6.50
N LEU A 93 13.52 -3.20 -5.50
CA LEU A 93 13.86 -3.70 -4.16
C LEU A 93 14.09 -5.21 -4.17
N LYS A 94 15.29 -5.62 -3.74
CA LYS A 94 15.66 -7.03 -3.54
C LYS A 94 15.73 -7.44 -2.07
N VAL A 95 15.65 -6.47 -1.14
CA VAL A 95 15.80 -6.69 0.29
C VAL A 95 14.44 -6.93 0.93
N GLU A 96 14.22 -8.15 1.44
CA GLU A 96 12.95 -8.60 2.01
C GLU A 96 12.42 -7.75 3.17
N PRO A 97 13.18 -7.45 4.25
CA PRO A 97 12.63 -6.71 5.39
C PRO A 97 12.20 -5.29 5.00
N VAL A 98 12.92 -4.66 4.06
CA VAL A 98 12.58 -3.34 3.54
C VAL A 98 11.32 -3.41 2.69
N LEU A 99 11.20 -4.42 1.83
CA LEU A 99 9.99 -4.63 1.04
C LEU A 99 8.75 -4.84 1.91
N LEU A 100 8.85 -5.64 2.98
CA LEU A 100 7.77 -5.82 3.95
C LEU A 100 7.36 -4.51 4.62
N HIS A 101 8.33 -3.70 5.02
CA HIS A 101 8.07 -2.38 5.59
C HIS A 101 7.33 -1.48 4.61
N TYR A 102 7.78 -1.40 3.35
CA TYR A 102 7.08 -0.65 2.31
C TYR A 102 5.65 -1.14 2.10
N LEU A 103 5.43 -2.46 1.97
CA LEU A 103 4.09 -3.05 1.81
C LEU A 103 3.16 -2.72 2.99
N SER A 104 3.70 -2.65 4.22
CA SER A 104 2.92 -2.26 5.40
C SER A 104 2.53 -0.78 5.39
N GLN A 105 3.36 0.08 4.81
CA GLN A 105 3.17 1.54 4.76
C GLN A 105 2.38 2.00 3.53
N ILE A 106 2.21 1.13 2.53
CA ILE A 106 1.37 1.41 1.34
C ILE A 106 -0.08 1.75 1.71
N LYS A 107 -0.55 1.38 2.91
CA LYS A 107 -1.86 1.80 3.45
C LYS A 107 -2.10 3.32 3.39
N ILE A 108 -1.03 4.13 3.40
CA ILE A 108 -1.11 5.60 3.33
C ILE A 108 -1.74 6.05 2.01
N LEU A 109 -1.64 5.24 0.95
CA LEU A 109 -2.21 5.54 -0.36
C LEU A 109 -3.73 5.27 -0.44
N GLN A 110 -4.33 4.72 0.61
CA GLN A 110 -5.76 4.41 0.64
C GLN A 110 -6.59 5.71 0.56
N GLY A 111 -7.54 5.75 -0.37
CA GLY A 111 -8.43 6.90 -0.56
C GLY A 111 -7.84 8.03 -1.40
N MET A 112 -6.63 7.87 -1.95
CA MET A 112 -6.08 8.83 -2.90
C MET A 112 -6.72 8.66 -4.29
N GLU A 113 -7.08 9.78 -4.91
CA GLU A 113 -7.51 9.80 -6.31
C GLU A 113 -6.29 9.58 -7.20
N LEU A 114 -6.28 8.43 -7.89
CA LEU A 114 -5.23 8.00 -8.79
C LEU A 114 -5.77 7.84 -10.20
N ARG A 115 -4.95 8.19 -11.19
CA ARG A 115 -5.24 7.90 -12.59
C ARG A 115 -5.34 6.40 -12.82
N MET A 116 -6.14 5.99 -13.81
CA MET A 116 -6.29 4.57 -14.16
C MET A 116 -4.97 3.90 -14.59
N THR A 117 -4.05 4.64 -15.22
CA THR A 117 -2.76 4.12 -15.67
C THR A 117 -1.79 3.87 -14.51
N THR A 118 -1.77 4.75 -13.50
CA THR A 118 -0.91 4.61 -12.32
C THR A 118 -1.45 3.52 -11.40
N SER A 119 -2.76 3.48 -11.19
CA SER A 119 -3.42 2.44 -10.38
C SER A 119 -3.26 1.04 -10.98
N THR A 120 -3.36 0.88 -12.31
CA THR A 120 -3.13 -0.41 -12.99
C THR A 120 -1.68 -0.87 -12.88
N ARG A 121 -0.69 0.04 -12.99
CA ARG A 121 0.72 -0.27 -12.78
C ARG A 121 1.01 -0.73 -11.35
N LEU A 122 0.50 -0.01 -10.35
CA LEU A 122 0.65 -0.38 -8.94
C LEU A 122 -0.01 -1.74 -8.67
N LYS A 123 -1.22 -1.96 -9.17
CA LYS A 123 -1.94 -3.22 -9.05
C LYS A 123 -1.17 -4.38 -9.67
N SER A 124 -0.64 -4.21 -10.88
CA SER A 124 0.21 -5.22 -11.55
C SER A 124 1.47 -5.54 -10.73
N CYS A 125 2.13 -4.51 -10.19
CA CYS A 125 3.29 -4.68 -9.32
C CYS A 125 2.93 -5.50 -8.06
N LEU A 126 1.86 -5.14 -7.35
CA LEU A 126 1.41 -5.89 -6.18
C LEU A 126 1.03 -7.34 -6.51
N TYR A 127 0.38 -7.58 -7.66
CA TYR A 127 0.06 -8.95 -8.09
C TYR A 127 1.31 -9.79 -8.31
N SER A 128 2.38 -9.21 -8.87
CA SER A 128 3.65 -9.93 -9.06
C SER A 128 4.19 -10.49 -7.73
N PHE A 129 4.00 -9.76 -6.62
CA PHE A 129 4.35 -10.23 -5.28
C PHE A 129 3.37 -11.24 -4.67
N THR A 130 2.16 -11.42 -5.22
CA THR A 130 1.17 -12.39 -4.71
C THR A 130 1.30 -13.78 -5.33
N CYS A 131 1.90 -13.88 -6.52
CA CYS A 131 1.96 -15.13 -7.30
C CYS A 131 2.98 -16.13 -6.72
N PRO A 132 2.57 -17.37 -6.40
CA PRO A 132 3.50 -18.46 -6.14
C PRO A 132 4.00 -19.02 -7.48
N GLY A 133 4.99 -18.36 -8.11
CA GLY A 133 5.53 -18.85 -9.40
C GLY A 133 6.28 -17.80 -10.24
N CYS A 134 7.60 -17.71 -10.10
CA CYS A 134 8.58 -17.10 -11.03
C CYS A 134 10.01 -17.39 -10.49
N PRO A 135 11.10 -17.35 -11.27
CA PRO A 135 12.42 -17.86 -10.86
C PRO A 135 13.06 -17.13 -9.66
N VAL A 136 12.48 -16.00 -9.21
CA VAL A 136 12.86 -15.30 -7.97
C VAL A 136 11.62 -15.17 -7.09
N TYR A 137 11.38 -16.16 -6.23
CA TYR A 137 10.16 -16.21 -5.42
C TYR A 137 10.19 -15.20 -4.26
N PRO A 138 9.15 -14.36 -4.09
CA PRO A 138 8.95 -13.64 -2.86
C PRO A 138 8.58 -14.62 -1.74
N THR A 139 9.11 -14.38 -0.54
CA THR A 139 8.83 -15.22 0.64
C THR A 139 7.35 -15.19 1.00
N ARG A 140 6.91 -16.19 1.78
CA ARG A 140 5.52 -16.28 2.23
C ARG A 140 5.05 -15.02 2.96
N ALA A 141 5.94 -14.38 3.74
CA ALA A 141 5.65 -13.13 4.44
C ALA A 141 5.33 -12.01 3.44
N VAL A 142 6.17 -11.84 2.42
CA VAL A 142 5.98 -10.82 1.36
C VAL A 142 4.66 -11.05 0.62
N ARG A 143 4.34 -12.31 0.29
CA ARG A 143 3.07 -12.63 -0.38
C ARG A 143 1.87 -12.23 0.48
N HIS A 144 1.88 -12.56 1.78
CA HIS A 144 0.78 -12.18 2.68
C HIS A 144 0.66 -10.66 2.83
N ALA A 145 1.79 -9.95 2.96
CA ALA A 145 1.80 -8.49 3.03
C ALA A 145 1.28 -7.86 1.74
N ALA A 146 1.65 -8.41 0.57
CA ALA A 146 1.17 -7.94 -0.73
C ALA A 146 -0.33 -8.17 -0.91
N TRP A 147 -0.83 -9.36 -0.51
CA TRP A 147 -2.28 -9.65 -0.49
C TRP A 147 -3.04 -8.66 0.39
N HIS A 148 -2.53 -8.38 1.58
CA HIS A 148 -3.14 -7.43 2.50
C HIS A 148 -3.14 -6.01 1.92
N ALA A 149 -2.03 -5.55 1.36
CA ALA A 149 -1.95 -4.24 0.70
C ALA A 149 -2.91 -4.12 -0.50
N LEU A 150 -3.02 -5.17 -1.31
CA LEU A 150 -3.90 -5.21 -2.49
C LEU A 150 -5.39 -5.15 -2.11
N ASP A 151 -5.76 -5.80 -1.00
CA ASP A 151 -7.13 -5.78 -0.49
C ASP A 151 -7.49 -4.41 0.11
N LEU A 152 -6.55 -3.76 0.81
CA LEU A 152 -6.73 -2.41 1.35
C LEU A 152 -6.88 -1.35 0.26
N LEU A 153 -6.02 -1.38 -0.77
CA LEU A 153 -6.01 -0.38 -1.82
C LEU A 153 -7.14 -0.56 -2.85
N PHE A 154 -7.51 -1.80 -3.14
CA PHE A 154 -8.47 -2.11 -4.20
C PHE A 154 -9.60 -3.00 -3.68
N PRO A 155 -10.56 -2.47 -2.91
CA PRO A 155 -11.62 -3.29 -2.31
C PRO A 155 -12.55 -3.93 -3.37
N VAL A 156 -12.74 -3.26 -4.51
CA VAL A 156 -13.70 -3.65 -5.58
C VAL A 156 -13.43 -5.04 -6.18
N GLY A 157 -12.21 -5.57 -6.02
CA GLY A 157 -11.83 -6.88 -6.59
C GLY A 157 -11.47 -7.95 -5.56
N GLN A 158 -11.73 -7.74 -4.27
CA GLN A 158 -11.28 -8.65 -3.21
C GLN A 158 -11.93 -10.04 -3.33
N TYR A 159 -13.26 -10.09 -3.46
CA TYR A 159 -14.02 -11.34 -3.56
C TYR A 159 -13.60 -12.25 -4.72
N PRO A 160 -13.54 -11.79 -5.99
CA PRO A 160 -13.14 -12.67 -7.10
C PRO A 160 -11.71 -13.16 -6.95
N ARG A 161 -10.79 -12.36 -6.37
CA ARG A 161 -9.41 -12.78 -6.14
C ARG A 161 -9.30 -13.93 -5.15
N HIS A 162 -9.96 -13.83 -4.00
CA HIS A 162 -9.95 -14.88 -2.99
C HIS A 162 -10.62 -16.14 -3.51
N LEU A 163 -11.70 -15.99 -4.27
CA LEU A 163 -12.39 -17.08 -4.95
C LEU A 163 -11.46 -17.80 -5.93
N ILE A 164 -10.80 -17.08 -6.84
CA ILE A 164 -9.84 -17.67 -7.79
C ILE A 164 -8.68 -18.36 -7.05
N SER A 165 -8.11 -17.72 -6.02
CA SER A 165 -7.05 -18.31 -5.21
C SER A 165 -7.49 -19.61 -4.52
N LEU A 166 -8.73 -19.64 -4.04
CA LEU A 166 -9.34 -20.82 -3.42
C LEU A 166 -9.56 -21.93 -4.44
N PHE A 167 -10.08 -21.60 -5.62
CA PHE A 167 -10.23 -22.57 -6.72
C PHE A 167 -8.89 -23.22 -7.09
N PHE A 168 -7.81 -22.45 -7.24
CA PHE A 168 -6.49 -23.01 -7.52
C PHE A 168 -5.96 -23.90 -6.39
N ARG A 169 -6.22 -23.55 -5.13
CA ARG A 169 -5.83 -24.40 -3.99
C ARG A 169 -6.65 -25.70 -3.92
N LEU A 170 -7.92 -25.64 -4.27
CA LEU A 170 -8.82 -26.79 -4.34
C LEU A 170 -8.40 -27.76 -5.45
N LEU A 171 -7.93 -27.21 -6.58
CA LEU A 171 -7.49 -27.98 -7.74
C LEU A 171 -6.17 -28.74 -7.49
N TYR A 172 -5.39 -28.37 -6.46
CA TYR A 172 -4.17 -29.09 -6.06
C TYR A 172 -4.53 -30.28 -5.15
N PRO A 173 -4.34 -31.54 -5.61
CA PRO A 173 -4.84 -32.73 -4.91
C PRO A 173 -4.29 -32.90 -3.47
N TRP A 174 -3.10 -32.38 -3.19
CA TRP A 174 -2.41 -32.57 -1.91
C TRP A 174 -2.80 -31.54 -0.82
N TYR A 175 -3.35 -30.38 -1.17
CA TYR A 175 -3.72 -29.31 -0.22
C TYR A 175 -5.23 -29.19 0.04
N TRP A 176 -6.04 -29.98 -0.66
CA TRP A 176 -7.49 -29.91 -0.63
C TRP A 176 -8.07 -30.16 0.78
N PRO A 177 -7.71 -31.23 1.53
CA PRO A 177 -8.41 -31.54 2.78
C PRO A 177 -8.29 -30.43 3.84
N SER A 178 -7.09 -29.87 4.02
CA SER A 178 -6.84 -28.79 4.98
C SER A 178 -7.42 -27.44 4.54
N SER A 179 -7.46 -27.18 3.23
CA SER A 179 -8.02 -25.93 2.68
C SER A 179 -9.55 -25.93 2.73
N CYS A 180 -10.20 -27.06 2.40
CA CYS A 180 -11.64 -27.23 2.58
C CYS A 180 -12.04 -27.12 4.06
N TRP A 181 -11.24 -27.69 4.97
CA TRP A 181 -11.48 -27.58 6.41
C TRP A 181 -11.43 -26.13 6.91
N ASN A 182 -10.42 -25.36 6.50
CA ASN A 182 -10.32 -23.94 6.86
C ASN A 182 -11.45 -23.09 6.25
N PHE A 183 -11.89 -23.42 5.03
CA PHE A 183 -13.04 -22.77 4.40
C PHE A 183 -14.34 -23.09 5.17
N ALA A 184 -14.57 -24.35 5.53
CA ALA A 184 -15.71 -24.76 6.33
C ALA A 184 -15.73 -24.04 7.69
N ILE A 185 -14.60 -23.96 8.39
CA ILE A 185 -14.47 -23.20 9.65
C ILE A 185 -14.78 -21.71 9.43
N SER A 186 -14.31 -21.13 8.33
CA SER A 186 -14.54 -19.70 8.02
C SER A 186 -16.01 -19.41 7.72
N CYS A 187 -16.68 -20.29 6.96
CA CYS A 187 -18.12 -20.25 6.74
C CYS A 187 -18.90 -20.40 8.04
N MET A 188 -18.54 -21.39 8.88
CA MET A 188 -19.17 -21.59 10.18
C MET A 188 -19.01 -20.37 11.09
N LYS A 189 -17.82 -19.76 11.14
CA LYS A 189 -17.59 -18.51 11.89
C LYS A 189 -18.39 -17.34 11.33
N ALA A 190 -18.50 -17.20 10.02
CA ALA A 190 -19.28 -16.13 9.40
C ALA A 190 -20.78 -16.26 9.69
N ILE A 191 -21.31 -17.49 9.62
CA ILE A 191 -22.69 -17.81 9.99
C ILE A 191 -22.91 -17.54 11.49
N PHE A 192 -21.98 -17.95 12.34
CA PHE A 192 -22.07 -17.69 13.77
C PHE A 192 -22.05 -16.18 14.08
N CYS A 193 -21.17 -15.42 13.45
CA CYS A 193 -21.11 -13.97 13.59
C CYS A 193 -22.37 -13.25 13.05
N SER A 194 -22.98 -13.75 11.97
CA SER A 194 -24.22 -13.16 11.43
C SER A 194 -25.42 -13.45 12.34
N LEU A 195 -25.51 -14.67 12.87
CA LEU A 195 -26.52 -15.06 13.86
C LEU A 195 -26.38 -14.23 15.13
N LEU A 196 -25.17 -14.06 15.66
CA LEU A 196 -24.91 -13.20 16.82
C LEU A 196 -25.31 -11.74 16.54
N ARG A 197 -24.99 -11.19 15.37
CA ARG A 197 -25.44 -9.84 14.98
C ARG A 197 -26.96 -9.72 14.90
N LEU A 198 -27.64 -10.74 14.37
CA LEU A 198 -29.10 -10.77 14.29
C LEU A 198 -29.72 -10.78 15.69
N ILE A 199 -29.20 -11.61 16.61
CA ILE A 199 -29.65 -11.68 18.00
C ILE A 199 -29.44 -10.33 18.70
N PHE A 200 -28.23 -9.75 18.61
CA PHE A 200 -27.95 -8.43 19.20
C PHE A 200 -28.81 -7.32 18.60
N SER A 201 -29.09 -7.34 17.29
CA SER A 201 -29.97 -6.36 16.65
C SER A 201 -31.43 -6.52 17.09
N SER A 202 -31.88 -7.77 17.30
CA SER A 202 -33.22 -8.09 17.78
C SER A 202 -33.38 -7.69 19.23
N TRP A 203 -32.39 -7.95 20.08
CA TRP A 203 -32.35 -7.44 21.46
C TRP A 203 -32.36 -5.92 21.52
N LYS A 204 -31.59 -5.22 20.69
CA LYS A 204 -31.64 -3.75 20.60
C LYS A 204 -33.01 -3.22 20.16
N LYS A 205 -33.74 -3.95 19.30
CA LYS A 205 -35.12 -3.59 18.91
C LYS A 205 -36.12 -3.83 20.03
N VAL A 206 -35.94 -4.87 20.84
CA VAL A 206 -36.79 -5.16 22.01
C VAL A 206 -36.53 -4.16 23.15
N ILE A 207 -35.28 -3.73 23.35
CA ILE A 207 -34.89 -2.78 24.39
C ILE A 207 -35.26 -1.32 24.05
N LYS A 208 -35.57 -0.98 22.79
CA LYS A 208 -36.17 0.32 22.45
C LYS A 208 -37.70 0.24 22.66
N PRO A 209 -38.26 0.79 23.76
CA PRO A 209 -39.70 0.85 23.89
C PRO A 209 -40.25 1.79 22.80
N LYS A 210 -41.41 1.44 22.24
CA LYS A 210 -42.24 2.36 21.45
C LYS A 210 -42.44 3.62 22.28
N GLN A 211 -41.83 4.74 21.87
CA GLN A 211 -42.28 6.03 22.38
C GLN A 211 -43.66 6.32 21.78
N PRO A 212 -44.63 6.74 22.62
CA PRO A 212 -46.00 7.01 22.20
C PRO A 212 -46.09 8.17 21.21
#